data_AF-A0A3B0U7G8-F1
#
_entry.id   AF-A0A3B0U7G8-F1
#
_cell.length_a   1.000
_cell.length_b   1.000
_cell.length_c   1.000
_cell.angle_alpha   90.00
_cell.angle_beta   90.00
_cell.angle_gamma   90.00
#
_symmetry.space_group_name_H-M   'P 1'
#
loop_
_entity.id
_entity.type
_entity.pdbx_description
1 polymer ?
#
loop_
_entity_poly.entity_id
_entity_poly.type
_entity_poly.pdbx_seq_one_letter_code
_entity_poly.pdbx_strand_id
1 'polypeptide(L)'
;MTNEQWALLLSTVQGEIPGKPVTGFIIDSPWIPGWAGVSSLQYYSSEEVWFQTNKKVIETFPDIIFLPGFWPEFGMCTEPSAFGAKLVWNEFNLPHADRIINNISEAGNIKIPNPRTDGLLPFIIQRLLNYQQPIRDMGHNIKFAIARGP
;
A
#
# COMPACT_ATOMS: atom_id res chain seq x y z
N MET A 1 11.25 -0.66 3.88
CA MET A 1 12.40 0.21 3.59
C MET A 1 13.42 0.11 4.71
N THR A 2 14.71 -0.08 4.41
CA THR A 2 15.77 -0.10 5.43
C THR A 2 16.06 1.30 5.96
N ASN A 3 16.84 1.42 7.03
CA ASN A 3 17.22 2.73 7.56
C ASN A 3 18.19 3.47 6.62
N GLU A 4 19.04 2.75 5.91
CA GLU A 4 19.99 3.30 4.94
C GLU A 4 19.25 3.86 3.72
N GLN A 5 18.31 3.08 3.17
CA GLN A 5 17.43 3.55 2.09
C GLN A 5 16.62 4.78 2.51
N TRP A 6 16.14 4.80 3.75
CA TRP A 6 15.40 5.95 4.29
C TRP A 6 16.26 7.20 4.45
N ALA A 7 17.48 7.06 5.00
CA ALA A 7 18.40 8.18 5.14
C ALA A 7 18.81 8.76 3.78
N LEU A 8 19.10 7.89 2.80
CA LEU A 8 19.41 8.29 1.43
C LEU A 8 18.23 9.01 0.76
N LEU A 9 17.00 8.53 0.97
CA LEU A 9 15.81 9.20 0.45
C LEU A 9 15.66 10.60 1.06
N LEU A 10 15.82 10.73 2.38
CA LEU A 10 15.73 12.02 3.07
C LEU A 10 16.77 13.03 2.57
N SER A 11 18.03 12.61 2.41
CA SER A 11 19.07 13.50 1.88
C SER A 11 18.79 13.92 0.44
N THR A 12 18.32 12.99 -0.39
CA THR A 12 17.92 13.27 -1.78
C THR A 12 16.78 14.29 -1.83
N VAL A 13 15.76 14.16 -0.98
CA VAL A 13 14.65 15.12 -0.87
C VAL A 13 15.12 16.50 -0.38
N GLN A 14 16.19 16.54 0.43
CA GLN A 14 16.82 17.79 0.87
C GLN A 14 17.72 18.44 -0.20
N GLY A 15 17.83 17.84 -1.39
CA GLY A 15 18.60 18.37 -2.51
C GLY A 15 20.05 17.91 -2.57
N GLU A 16 20.46 16.96 -1.71
CA GLU A 16 21.76 16.31 -1.85
C GLU A 16 21.77 15.41 -3.10
N ILE A 17 22.88 15.43 -3.84
CA ILE A 17 23.07 14.58 -5.02
C ILE A 17 23.81 13.32 -4.58
N PRO A 18 23.20 12.13 -4.68
CA PRO A 18 23.87 10.88 -4.35
C PRO A 18 25.13 10.68 -5.21
N GLY A 19 26.19 10.14 -4.61
CA GLY A 19 27.47 9.88 -5.32
C GLY A 19 27.37 8.84 -6.44
N LYS A 20 26.25 8.13 -6.56
CA LYS A 20 25.91 7.22 -7.67
C LYS A 20 24.42 7.30 -7.97
N PRO A 21 23.96 6.98 -9.19
CA PRO A 21 22.53 6.89 -9.50
C PRO A 21 21.78 5.96 -8.53
N VAL A 22 20.58 6.40 -8.12
CA VAL A 22 19.70 5.66 -7.21
C VAL A 22 18.38 5.40 -7.91
N THR A 23 17.94 4.14 -7.92
CA THR A 23 16.66 3.74 -8.53
C THR A 23 15.58 3.67 -7.46
N GLY A 24 14.54 4.50 -7.62
CA GLY A 24 13.31 4.42 -6.83
C GLY A 24 12.15 3.92 -7.68
N PHE A 25 11.29 3.07 -7.10
CA PHE A 25 10.13 2.52 -7.81
C PHE A 25 8.89 2.50 -6.90
N ILE A 26 7.72 2.83 -7.47
CA ILE A 26 6.45 2.71 -6.76
C ILE A 26 6.08 1.24 -6.66
N ILE A 27 5.70 0.78 -5.48
CA ILE A 27 5.31 -0.61 -5.23
C ILE A 27 3.85 -0.69 -4.82
N ASP A 28 3.05 -1.40 -5.61
CA ASP A 28 1.61 -1.57 -5.42
C ASP A 28 1.06 -2.79 -6.17
N SER A 29 -0.20 -3.12 -5.91
CA SER A 29 -0.90 -4.32 -6.38
C SER A 29 -1.18 -4.46 -7.89
N PRO A 30 -1.09 -3.45 -8.77
CA PRO A 30 -1.27 -3.64 -10.22
C PRO A 30 -0.30 -4.62 -10.88
N TRP A 31 0.89 -4.82 -10.31
CA TRP A 31 1.91 -5.69 -10.91
C TRP A 31 2.39 -6.82 -10.00
N ILE A 32 2.43 -6.61 -8.67
CA ILE A 32 2.99 -7.58 -7.72
C ILE A 32 2.34 -8.96 -7.81
N PRO A 33 0.99 -9.11 -7.80
CA PRO A 33 0.35 -10.42 -7.79
C PRO A 33 0.69 -11.24 -9.03
N GLY A 34 0.54 -10.62 -10.22
CA GLY A 34 0.83 -11.26 -11.50
C GLY A 34 2.30 -11.65 -11.63
N TRP A 35 3.22 -10.78 -11.20
CA TRP A 35 4.65 -11.09 -11.16
C TRP A 35 4.99 -12.21 -10.17
N ALA A 36 4.29 -12.27 -9.04
CA ALA A 36 4.50 -13.29 -8.03
C ALA A 36 3.83 -14.63 -8.36
N GLY A 37 2.98 -14.69 -9.38
CA GLY A 37 2.26 -15.90 -9.80
C GLY A 37 1.02 -16.21 -8.97
N VAL A 38 0.41 -15.19 -8.35
CA VAL A 38 -0.83 -15.30 -7.58
C VAL A 38 -1.92 -14.41 -8.19
N SER A 39 -3.18 -14.73 -7.94
CA SER A 39 -4.28 -13.89 -8.39
C SER A 39 -4.36 -12.59 -7.56
N SER A 40 -4.93 -11.54 -8.16
CA SER A 40 -5.18 -10.27 -7.47
C SER A 40 -6.04 -10.50 -6.23
N LEU A 41 -7.07 -11.36 -6.33
CA LEU A 41 -7.94 -11.67 -5.19
C LEU A 41 -7.19 -12.39 -4.06
N GLN A 42 -6.31 -13.35 -4.37
CA GLN A 42 -5.48 -14.03 -3.37
C GLN A 42 -4.56 -13.05 -2.62
N TYR A 43 -3.95 -12.11 -3.35
CA TYR A 43 -3.10 -11.07 -2.76
C TYR A 43 -3.87 -10.21 -1.77
N TYR A 44 -5.11 -9.81 -2.09
CA TYR A 44 -5.91 -8.98 -1.19
C TYR A 44 -6.51 -9.75 -0.02
N SER A 45 -6.95 -10.99 -0.23
CA SER A 45 -7.70 -11.76 0.77
C SER A 45 -6.83 -12.44 1.83
N SER A 46 -5.51 -12.53 1.63
CA SER A 46 -4.59 -13.20 2.55
C SER A 46 -3.40 -12.31 2.90
N GLU A 47 -3.26 -12.01 4.20
CA GLU A 47 -2.13 -11.23 4.71
C GLU A 47 -0.79 -11.95 4.49
N GLU A 48 -0.78 -13.28 4.57
CA GLU A 48 0.44 -14.06 4.32
C GLU A 48 0.85 -14.00 2.85
N VAL A 49 -0.10 -14.11 1.92
CA VAL A 49 0.19 -13.95 0.49
C VAL A 49 0.69 -12.53 0.22
N TRP A 50 0.02 -11.51 0.76
CA TRP A 50 0.48 -10.13 0.68
C TRP A 50 1.93 -9.99 1.19
N PHE A 51 2.23 -10.52 2.37
CA PHE A 51 3.57 -10.39 2.96
C PHE A 51 4.64 -11.12 2.14
N GLN A 52 4.40 -12.39 1.77
CA GLN A 52 5.38 -13.18 1.02
C GLN A 52 5.65 -12.60 -0.37
N THR A 53 4.63 -12.06 -1.04
CA THR A 53 4.81 -11.42 -2.34
C THR A 53 5.60 -10.10 -2.24
N ASN A 54 5.31 -9.25 -1.25
CA ASN A 54 6.10 -8.04 -1.00
C ASN A 54 7.54 -8.38 -0.58
N LYS A 55 7.72 -9.39 0.27
CA LYS A 55 9.03 -9.93 0.66
C LYS A 55 9.83 -10.39 -0.55
N LYS A 56 9.21 -11.17 -1.45
CA LYS A 56 9.84 -11.64 -2.68
C LYS A 56 10.36 -10.47 -3.53
N VAL A 57 9.60 -9.37 -3.63
CA VAL A 57 10.03 -8.16 -4.38
C VAL A 57 11.32 -7.58 -3.80
N ILE A 58 11.35 -7.30 -2.49
CA ILE A 58 12.49 -6.65 -1.84
C ILE A 58 13.75 -7.54 -1.83
N GLU A 59 13.59 -8.87 -1.75
CA GLU A 59 14.70 -9.82 -1.80
C GLU A 59 15.23 -10.01 -3.23
N THR A 60 14.35 -9.89 -4.24
CA THR A 60 14.75 -10.02 -5.65
C THR A 60 15.48 -8.77 -6.15
N PHE A 61 15.09 -7.58 -5.66
CA PHE A 61 15.63 -6.30 -6.11
C PHE A 61 16.19 -5.47 -4.94
N PRO A 62 17.27 -5.94 -4.27
CA PRO A 62 17.78 -5.32 -3.04
C PRO A 62 18.31 -3.90 -3.24
N ASP A 63 18.75 -3.57 -4.46
CA ASP A 63 19.31 -2.25 -4.81
C ASP A 63 18.24 -1.18 -5.14
N ILE A 64 16.96 -1.58 -5.25
CA ILE A 64 15.86 -0.66 -5.57
C ILE A 64 15.22 -0.13 -4.28
N ILE A 65 14.99 1.18 -4.23
CA ILE A 65 14.19 1.81 -3.18
C ILE A 65 12.71 1.70 -3.57
N PHE A 66 11.99 0.77 -2.95
CA PHE A 66 10.54 0.66 -3.13
C PHE A 66 9.77 1.63 -2.24
N LEU A 67 8.88 2.40 -2.87
CA LEU A 67 8.07 3.44 -2.24
C LEU A 67 6.59 3.03 -2.28
N PRO A 68 5.91 2.82 -1.14
CA PRO A 68 6.36 3.03 0.24
C PRO A 68 7.05 1.81 0.91
N GLY A 69 7.20 0.69 0.18
CA GLY A 69 7.68 -0.57 0.71
C GLY A 69 6.52 -1.54 0.93
N PHE A 70 6.28 -1.96 2.18
CA PHE A 70 5.15 -2.84 2.51
C PHE A 70 3.82 -2.06 2.52
N TRP A 71 3.26 -1.82 1.33
CA TRP A 71 2.01 -1.10 1.14
C TRP A 71 0.80 -2.00 1.47
N PRO A 72 0.03 -1.73 2.55
CA PRO A 72 -0.98 -2.66 3.07
C PRO A 72 -2.34 -2.54 2.38
N GLU A 73 -2.37 -2.24 1.07
CA GLU A 73 -3.58 -1.80 0.40
C GLU A 73 -4.58 -2.91 0.02
N PHE A 74 -5.75 -2.42 -0.38
CA PHE A 74 -6.83 -3.14 -1.03
C PHE A 74 -7.12 -2.52 -2.41
N GLY A 75 -6.05 -2.16 -3.13
CA GLY A 75 -6.11 -1.39 -4.36
C GLY A 75 -6.72 0.00 -4.13
N MET A 76 -7.41 0.53 -5.14
CA MET A 76 -8.13 1.81 -5.04
C MET A 76 -9.44 1.72 -4.24
N CYS A 77 -9.71 0.59 -3.57
CA CYS A 77 -10.92 0.40 -2.77
C CYS A 77 -10.75 0.72 -1.28
N THR A 78 -9.51 0.86 -0.78
CA THR A 78 -9.23 1.11 0.64
C THR A 78 -10.01 2.32 1.17
N GLU A 79 -9.78 3.51 0.63
CA GLU A 79 -10.45 4.73 1.10
C GLU A 79 -11.93 4.78 0.70
N PRO A 80 -12.34 4.48 -0.55
CA PRO A 80 -13.77 4.50 -0.92
C PRO A 80 -14.64 3.59 -0.06
N SER A 81 -14.11 2.46 0.43
CA SER A 81 -14.84 1.58 1.34
C SER A 81 -15.30 2.28 2.62
N ALA A 82 -14.50 3.23 3.10
CA ALA A 82 -14.76 3.99 4.32
C ALA A 82 -15.90 5.00 4.12
N PHE A 83 -16.13 5.41 2.88
CA PHE A 83 -17.25 6.26 2.49
C PHE A 83 -18.52 5.48 2.13
N GLY A 84 -18.52 4.15 2.29
CA GLY A 84 -19.67 3.29 2.00
C GLY A 84 -19.80 2.88 0.53
N ALA A 85 -18.75 3.02 -0.28
CA ALA A 85 -18.77 2.55 -1.66
C ALA A 85 -18.94 1.03 -1.72
N LYS A 86 -19.76 0.55 -2.66
CA LYS A 86 -19.81 -0.87 -2.99
C LYS A 86 -18.49 -1.27 -3.62
N LEU A 87 -17.84 -2.28 -3.05
CA LEU A 87 -16.58 -2.81 -3.56
C LEU A 87 -16.85 -3.99 -4.48
N VAL A 88 -16.20 -4.01 -5.64
CA VAL A 88 -16.28 -5.10 -6.61
C VAL A 88 -14.91 -5.71 -6.79
N TRP A 89 -14.83 -7.00 -6.47
CA TRP A 89 -13.61 -7.79 -6.48
C TRP A 89 -13.59 -8.72 -7.69
N ASN A 90 -12.42 -8.87 -8.29
CA ASN A 90 -12.19 -9.77 -9.41
C ASN A 90 -11.00 -10.67 -9.09
N GLU A 91 -10.99 -11.87 -9.66
CA GLU A 91 -9.92 -12.83 -9.40
C GLU A 91 -8.56 -12.31 -9.91
N PHE A 92 -8.50 -11.83 -11.15
CA PHE A 92 -7.26 -11.40 -11.79
C PHE A 92 -7.16 -9.90 -12.07
N ASN A 93 -8.27 -9.16 -12.01
CA ASN A 93 -8.30 -7.72 -12.24
C ASN A 93 -8.22 -6.92 -10.94
N LEU A 94 -7.80 -5.66 -11.05
CA LEU A 94 -7.86 -4.71 -9.94
C LEU A 94 -9.30 -4.53 -9.43
N PRO A 95 -9.50 -4.33 -8.11
CA PRO A 95 -10.81 -4.06 -7.55
C PRO A 95 -11.25 -2.64 -7.90
N HIS A 96 -12.55 -2.42 -7.97
CA HIS A 96 -13.13 -1.09 -8.18
C HIS A 96 -14.22 -0.78 -7.16
N ALA A 97 -14.34 0.50 -6.85
CA ALA A 97 -15.37 1.03 -5.98
C ALA A 97 -16.46 1.71 -6.82
N ASP A 98 -17.71 1.47 -6.48
CA ASP A 98 -18.84 2.15 -7.10
C ASP A 98 -18.97 3.58 -6.55
N ARG A 99 -19.66 4.45 -7.32
CA ARG A 99 -19.89 5.83 -6.91
C ARG A 99 -20.82 5.89 -5.69
N ILE A 100 -20.58 6.86 -4.81
CA ILE A 100 -21.43 7.15 -3.64
C ILE A 100 -22.25 8.44 -3.78
N ILE A 101 -21.89 9.28 -4.76
CA ILE A 101 -22.59 10.52 -5.07
C ILE A 101 -22.89 10.60 -6.56
N ASN A 102 -23.97 11.31 -6.91
CA ASN A 102 -24.36 11.53 -8.30
C ASN A 102 -24.12 12.98 -8.75
N ASN A 103 -24.04 13.91 -7.79
CA ASN A 103 -23.79 15.33 -8.03
C ASN A 103 -22.75 15.89 -7.05
N ILE A 104 -21.92 16.83 -7.51
CA ILE A 104 -20.93 17.53 -6.68
C ILE A 104 -21.55 18.26 -5.49
N SER A 105 -22.81 18.70 -5.59
CA SER A 105 -23.54 19.33 -4.48
C SER A 105 -23.70 18.42 -3.27
N GLU A 106 -23.60 17.10 -3.45
CA GLU A 106 -23.69 16.11 -2.37
C GLU A 106 -22.37 16.00 -1.58
N ALA A 107 -21.25 16.48 -2.12
CA ALA A 107 -19.92 16.30 -1.52
C ALA A 107 -19.82 16.85 -0.10
N GLY A 108 -20.49 17.97 0.20
CA GLY A 108 -20.53 18.57 1.54
C GLY A 108 -21.28 17.74 2.58
N ASN A 109 -22.08 16.75 2.17
CA ASN A 109 -22.83 15.87 3.06
C ASN A 109 -22.12 14.53 3.32
N ILE A 110 -20.99 14.29 2.65
CA ILE A 110 -20.22 13.06 2.84
C ILE A 110 -19.62 13.09 4.24
N LYS A 111 -19.84 12.02 5.00
CA LYS A 111 -19.28 11.88 6.34
C LYS A 111 -17.77 11.66 6.25
N ILE A 112 -17.03 12.34 7.13
CA ILE A 112 -15.61 12.08 7.32
C ILE A 112 -15.45 10.65 7.87
N PRO A 113 -14.72 9.75 7.19
CA PRO A 113 -14.57 8.39 7.67
C PRO A 113 -13.78 8.32 8.96
N ASN A 114 -14.12 7.36 9.82
CA ASN A 114 -13.35 7.01 11.00
C ASN A 114 -12.36 5.87 10.65
N PRO A 115 -11.03 6.13 10.67
CA PRO A 115 -10.03 5.13 10.30
C PRO A 115 -10.02 3.87 11.17
N ARG A 116 -10.64 3.91 12.35
CA ARG A 116 -10.70 2.79 13.29
C ARG A 116 -11.89 1.86 13.05
N THR A 117 -12.90 2.27 12.30
CA THR A 117 -14.17 1.54 12.19
C THR A 117 -14.69 1.37 10.78
N ASP A 118 -14.35 2.29 9.87
CA ASP A 118 -15.09 2.40 8.62
C ASP A 118 -14.40 1.64 7.48
N GLY A 119 -15.17 0.79 6.81
CA GLY A 119 -14.71 0.02 5.65
C GLY A 119 -13.47 -0.82 5.92
N LEU A 120 -12.50 -0.71 5.02
CA LEU A 120 -11.24 -1.45 5.03
C LEU A 120 -10.12 -0.74 5.79
N LEU A 121 -10.34 0.48 6.28
CA LEU A 121 -9.32 1.24 7.02
C LEU A 121 -8.81 0.50 8.27
N PRO A 122 -9.65 -0.11 9.14
CA PRO A 122 -9.14 -0.90 10.25
C PRO A 122 -8.35 -2.13 9.80
N PHE A 123 -8.66 -2.70 8.64
CA PHE A 123 -7.97 -3.88 8.11
C PHE A 123 -6.54 -3.55 7.66
N ILE A 124 -6.32 -2.41 6.99
CA ILE A 124 -4.96 -2.01 6.59
C ILE A 124 -4.07 -1.71 7.80
N ILE A 125 -4.65 -1.13 8.86
CA ILE A 125 -3.93 -0.84 10.11
C ILE A 125 -3.57 -2.15 10.80
N GLN A 126 -4.54 -3.07 10.93
CA GLN A 126 -4.31 -4.35 11.57
C GLN A 126 -3.28 -5.20 10.81
N ARG A 127 -3.32 -5.20 9.47
CA ARG A 127 -2.33 -5.88 8.62
C ARG A 127 -0.91 -5.42 8.91
N LEU A 128 -0.69 -4.11 9.01
CA LEU A 128 0.62 -3.57 9.36
C LEU A 128 1.05 -3.93 10.77
N LEU A 129 0.13 -3.93 11.75
CA LEU A 129 0.44 -4.33 13.11
C LEU A 129 0.84 -5.81 13.16
N ASN A 130 0.08 -6.68 12.50
CA ASN A 130 0.34 -8.12 12.42
C ASN A 130 1.73 -8.43 11.84
N TYR A 131 2.12 -7.70 10.78
CA TYR A 131 3.39 -7.93 10.09
C TYR A 131 4.49 -6.95 10.47
N GLN A 132 4.30 -6.08 11.45
CA GLN A 132 5.33 -5.12 11.87
C GLN A 132 6.59 -5.82 12.32
N GLN A 133 6.47 -6.88 13.14
CA GLN A 133 7.63 -7.61 13.63
C GLN A 133 8.32 -8.40 12.49
N PRO A 134 7.62 -9.21 11.68
CA PRO A 134 8.22 -9.84 10.49
C PRO A 134 8.94 -8.87 9.54
N ILE A 135 8.37 -7.68 9.31
CA ILE A 135 8.99 -6.64 8.48
C ILE A 135 10.30 -6.13 9.13
N ARG A 136 10.29 -5.91 10.44
CA ARG A 136 11.47 -5.47 11.21
C ARG A 136 12.56 -6.52 11.28
N ASP A 137 12.20 -7.79 11.38
CA ASP A 137 13.15 -8.91 11.40
C ASP A 137 13.94 -9.00 10.08
N MET A 138 13.38 -8.49 8.98
CA MET A 138 14.06 -8.34 7.69
C MET A 138 14.85 -7.02 7.57
N GLY A 139 15.02 -6.26 8.65
CA GLY A 139 15.72 -4.97 8.64
C GLY A 139 14.92 -3.82 8.00
N HIS A 140 13.61 -4.01 7.77
CA HIS A 140 12.75 -3.00 7.18
C HIS A 140 11.85 -2.31 8.22
N ASN A 141 11.46 -1.09 7.91
CA ASN A 141 10.49 -0.32 8.69
C ASN A 141 9.42 0.27 7.79
N ILE A 142 8.27 0.56 8.39
CA ILE A 142 7.17 1.33 7.80
C ILE A 142 7.52 2.82 8.01
N LYS A 143 7.77 3.55 6.92
CA LYS A 143 8.23 4.96 6.97
C LYS A 143 7.22 5.95 6.41
N PHE A 144 6.25 5.48 5.64
CA PHE A 144 5.27 6.32 4.96
C PHE A 144 3.90 6.24 5.64
N ALA A 145 3.15 7.34 5.55
CA ALA A 145 1.74 7.33 5.82
C ALA A 145 1.03 6.37 4.84
N ILE A 146 0.02 5.67 5.35
CA ILE A 146 -0.75 4.66 4.60
C ILE A 146 -2.07 5.18 4.05
N ALA A 147 -2.18 6.49 3.88
CA ALA A 147 -3.37 7.16 3.39
C ALA A 147 -3.08 7.76 2.00
N ARG A 148 -4.03 7.63 1.08
CA ARG A 148 -4.00 8.29 -0.24
C ARG A 148 -4.73 9.64 -0.27
N GLY A 149 -5.36 10.06 0.85
CA GLY A 149 -6.13 11.30 0.95
C GLY A 149 -5.79 12.13 2.21
N PRO A 150 -6.26 13.40 2.27
CA PRO A 150 -6.04 14.30 3.40
C PRO A 150 -6.71 13.85 4.70
#